data_AF-A0A3Q9FEH2-F1
#
_entry.id   AF-A0A3Q9FEH2-F1
#
_cell.length_a   1.000
_cell.length_b   1.000
_cell.length_c   1.000
_cell.angle_alpha   90.00
_cell.angle_beta   90.00
_cell.angle_gamma   90.00
#
_symmetry.space_group_name_H-M   'P 1'
#
loop_
_entity.id
_entity.type
_entity.pdbx_description
1 polymer ?
#
loop_
_entity_poly.entity_id
_entity_poly.type
_entity_poly.pdbx_seq_one_letter_code
_entity_poly.pdbx_strand_id
1 'polypeptide(L)'
;MKTILKLTTVVALMLSTVVGLAEETKLNLVALTKAKSLLLTLENSSEDLSVRLVDADMNLIYAETITNSTISKKFDLRNLNDGTYYFYTSDNFKNYMYTMVIADNVLRILDTEERVKPYFRKTKNKIYMNFLNLEKTPVEIKVYDADYRLVFSEIRNEELIVEKAFDFSDAFSGSYTVVITDSTATYTEDFTVD
;
A
#
# COMPACT_ATOMS: atom_id res chain seq x y z
N MET A 1 -4.88 -20.48 36.67
CA MET A 1 -3.83 -19.77 35.89
C MET A 1 -4.09 -20.10 34.43
N LYS A 2 -4.49 -19.12 33.61
CA LYS A 2 -4.79 -19.37 32.19
C LYS A 2 -3.47 -19.42 31.44
N THR A 3 -3.13 -20.59 30.90
CA THR A 3 -1.93 -20.81 30.10
C THR A 3 -1.98 -19.96 28.83
N ILE A 4 -1.02 -19.06 28.69
CA ILE A 4 -0.82 -18.25 27.48
C ILE A 4 -0.22 -19.18 26.43
N LEU A 5 -1.02 -19.59 25.44
CA LEU A 5 -0.56 -20.40 24.32
C LEU A 5 0.33 -19.50 23.44
N LYS A 6 1.64 -19.76 23.46
CA LYS A 6 2.59 -19.02 22.62
C LYS A 6 2.47 -19.54 21.18
N LEU A 7 2.19 -18.65 20.24
CA LEU A 7 2.21 -18.94 18.81
C LEU A 7 3.59 -19.51 18.42
N THR A 8 3.68 -20.83 18.20
CA THR A 8 4.94 -21.48 17.84
C THR A 8 5.34 -21.07 16.42
N THR A 9 6.49 -20.40 16.31
CA THR A 9 7.04 -19.95 15.02
C THR A 9 7.68 -21.12 14.30
N VAL A 10 7.09 -21.57 13.20
CA VAL A 10 7.76 -22.53 12.30
C VAL A 10 8.69 -21.76 11.37
N VAL A 11 9.95 -22.18 11.35
CA VAL A 11 11.06 -21.58 10.58
C VAL A 11 11.01 -22.03 9.11
N ALA A 12 11.24 -21.04 8.23
CA ALA A 12 11.67 -21.08 6.83
C ALA A 12 11.05 -22.17 5.93
N LEU A 13 9.89 -21.87 5.33
CA LEU A 13 9.43 -22.56 4.13
C LEU A 13 10.23 -21.99 2.93
N MET A 14 11.09 -22.79 2.31
CA MET A 14 11.72 -22.41 1.04
C MET A 14 10.63 -22.28 -0.03
N LEU A 15 10.24 -21.04 -0.35
CA LEU A 15 9.33 -20.75 -1.45
C LEU A 15 10.10 -21.01 -2.76
N SER A 16 9.81 -22.14 -3.40
CA SER A 16 10.23 -22.38 -4.79
C SER A 16 9.63 -21.27 -5.67
N THR A 17 10.47 -20.36 -6.16
CA THR A 17 10.04 -19.24 -7.00
C THR A 17 9.46 -19.76 -8.30
N VAL A 18 8.13 -19.84 -8.39
CA VAL A 18 7.45 -19.82 -9.69
C VAL A 18 7.63 -18.41 -10.20
N VAL A 19 8.54 -18.22 -11.16
CA VAL A 19 8.66 -16.94 -11.87
C VAL A 19 7.41 -16.80 -12.74
N GLY A 20 6.31 -16.36 -12.13
CA GLY A 20 5.15 -15.89 -12.86
C GLY A 20 5.59 -14.66 -13.63
N LEU A 21 5.40 -14.67 -14.95
CA LEU A 21 5.47 -13.48 -15.79
C LEU A 21 4.25 -12.58 -15.46
N ALA A 22 4.24 -12.00 -14.27
CA ALA A 22 3.32 -10.93 -13.94
C ALA A 22 3.88 -9.66 -14.55
N GLU A 23 3.18 -9.07 -15.52
CA GLU A 23 3.50 -7.72 -15.98
C GLU A 23 3.20 -6.75 -14.83
N GLU A 24 4.21 -5.98 -14.44
CA GLU A 24 4.04 -4.96 -13.41
C GLU A 24 3.03 -3.91 -13.88
N THR A 25 2.07 -3.57 -13.01
CA THR A 25 1.15 -2.45 -13.21
C THR A 25 1.96 -1.15 -13.33
N LYS A 26 1.87 -0.49 -14.48
CA LYS A 26 2.60 0.75 -14.77
C LYS A 26 1.65 1.93 -14.67
N LEU A 27 1.73 2.65 -13.56
CA LEU A 27 1.06 3.93 -13.38
C LEU A 27 1.94 5.06 -13.90
N ASN A 28 1.37 5.95 -14.72
CA ASN A 28 2.04 7.14 -15.20
C ASN A 28 1.12 8.36 -15.12
N LEU A 29 1.67 9.47 -14.63
CA LEU A 29 0.98 10.75 -14.57
C LEU A 29 1.83 11.80 -15.30
N VAL A 30 1.27 12.38 -16.35
CA VAL A 30 1.97 13.37 -17.19
C VAL A 30 1.26 14.72 -17.11
N ALA A 31 2.04 15.78 -16.90
CA ALA A 31 1.56 17.16 -17.00
C ALA A 31 1.46 17.60 -18.47
N LEU A 32 0.25 17.92 -18.92
CA LEU A 32 -0.02 18.55 -20.20
C LEU A 32 0.04 20.08 -20.02
N THR A 33 1.26 20.60 -19.90
CA THR A 33 1.55 21.97 -19.48
C THR A 33 0.72 23.04 -20.22
N LYS A 34 0.63 22.99 -21.56
CA LYS A 34 -0.14 23.96 -22.36
C LYS A 34 -1.64 23.92 -22.11
N ALA A 35 -2.17 22.74 -21.75
CA ALA A 35 -3.59 22.54 -21.50
C ALA A 35 -3.95 22.68 -20.01
N LYS A 36 -2.95 22.92 -19.14
CA LYS A 36 -3.10 22.91 -17.67
C LYS A 36 -3.95 21.73 -17.23
N SER A 37 -3.51 20.53 -17.61
CA SER A 37 -4.21 19.28 -17.36
C SER A 37 -3.22 18.18 -16.99
N LEU A 38 -3.71 17.16 -16.31
CA LEU A 38 -2.97 15.91 -16.09
C LEU A 38 -3.54 14.81 -16.97
N LEU A 39 -2.68 13.92 -17.44
CA LEU A 39 -3.06 12.66 -18.06
C LEU A 39 -2.56 11.52 -17.19
N LEU A 40 -3.49 10.77 -16.60
CA LEU A 40 -3.22 9.57 -15.83
C LEU A 40 -3.46 8.35 -16.73
N THR A 41 -2.46 7.49 -16.82
CA THR A 41 -2.55 6.21 -17.53
C THR A 41 -2.16 5.07 -16.59
N LEU A 42 -2.97 4.02 -16.57
CA LEU A 42 -2.69 2.77 -15.86
C LEU A 42 -2.93 1.61 -16.81
N GLU A 43 -1.90 0.83 -17.05
CA GLU A 43 -1.97 -0.42 -17.81
C GLU A 43 -1.96 -1.60 -16.85
N ASN A 44 -2.65 -2.68 -17.22
CA ASN A 44 -2.68 -3.93 -16.45
C ASN A 44 -3.16 -3.74 -15.01
N SER A 45 -4.27 -3.02 -14.81
CA SER A 45 -4.96 -3.01 -13.53
C SER A 45 -6.01 -4.13 -13.51
N SER A 46 -6.06 -4.93 -12.45
CA SER A 46 -7.23 -5.74 -12.12
C SER A 46 -8.06 -5.13 -11.00
N GLU A 47 -7.61 -3.99 -10.47
CA GLU A 47 -8.07 -3.42 -9.22
C GLU A 47 -8.57 -1.98 -9.39
N ASP A 48 -9.33 -1.54 -8.40
CA ASP A 48 -9.82 -0.18 -8.31
C ASP A 48 -8.67 0.80 -8.01
N LEU A 49 -8.65 1.92 -8.73
CA LEU A 49 -7.69 3.00 -8.51
C LEU A 49 -8.37 4.18 -7.82
N SER A 50 -7.95 4.50 -6.61
CA SER A 50 -8.41 5.70 -5.91
C SER A 50 -7.51 6.89 -6.24
N VAL A 51 -8.10 8.02 -6.63
CA VAL A 51 -7.39 9.27 -6.92
C VAL A 51 -7.91 10.40 -6.03
N ARG A 52 -7.02 11.29 -5.58
CA ARG A 52 -7.36 12.50 -4.84
C ARG A 52 -6.47 13.65 -5.24
N LEU A 53 -7.04 14.84 -5.34
CA LEU A 53 -6.32 16.10 -5.55
C LEU A 53 -6.61 17.02 -4.37
N VAL A 54 -5.56 17.57 -3.77
CA VAL A 54 -5.64 18.52 -2.66
C VAL A 54 -4.74 19.73 -2.90
N ASP A 55 -5.05 20.86 -2.27
CA ASP A 55 -4.18 22.05 -2.26
C ASP A 55 -3.10 21.99 -1.16
N ALA A 56 -2.30 23.06 -1.08
CA ALA A 56 -1.23 23.23 -0.10
C ALA A 56 -1.71 23.24 1.36
N ASP A 57 -2.96 23.64 1.61
CA ASP A 57 -3.59 23.66 2.93
C ASP A 57 -4.30 22.33 3.23
N MET A 58 -4.10 21.31 2.40
CA MET A 58 -4.69 19.97 2.48
C MET A 58 -6.21 19.95 2.29
N ASN A 59 -6.80 20.99 1.69
CA ASN A 59 -8.22 20.97 1.33
C ASN A 59 -8.45 20.05 0.14
N LEU A 60 -9.49 19.22 0.22
CA LEU A 60 -9.87 18.31 -0.86
C LEU A 60 -10.50 19.08 -2.02
N ILE A 61 -9.90 18.97 -3.21
CA ILE A 61 -10.41 19.55 -4.46
C ILE A 61 -11.19 18.50 -5.25
N TYR A 62 -10.67 17.27 -5.32
CA TYR A 62 -11.26 16.19 -6.09
C TYR A 62 -10.95 14.83 -5.47
N ALA A 63 -11.89 13.90 -5.56
CA ALA A 63 -11.70 12.50 -5.21
C ALA A 63 -12.57 11.61 -6.10
N GLU A 64 -12.04 10.44 -6.46
CA GLU A 64 -12.77 9.42 -7.22
C GLU A 64 -12.13 8.05 -7.01
N THR A 65 -12.93 7.00 -7.13
CA THR A 65 -12.46 5.62 -7.33
C THR A 65 -12.80 5.18 -8.74
N ILE A 66 -11.79 4.81 -9.52
CA ILE A 66 -11.90 4.41 -10.91
C ILE A 66 -11.83 2.89 -10.99
N THR A 67 -12.91 2.27 -11.45
CA THR A 67 -13.04 0.81 -11.55
C THR A 67 -12.93 0.40 -13.03
N ASN A 68 -11.72 0.15 -13.54
CA ASN A 68 -11.48 -0.29 -14.92
C ASN A 68 -10.12 -0.98 -15.06
N SER A 69 -10.03 -1.98 -15.96
CA SER A 69 -8.79 -2.74 -16.16
C SER A 69 -7.68 -1.97 -16.88
N THR A 70 -8.05 -0.93 -17.62
CA THR A 70 -7.13 0.02 -18.24
C THR A 70 -7.68 1.41 -18.03
N ILE A 71 -6.87 2.29 -17.45
CA ILE A 71 -7.27 3.66 -17.13
C ILE A 71 -6.49 4.60 -18.03
N SER A 72 -7.22 5.48 -18.70
CA SER A 72 -6.66 6.66 -19.37
C SER A 72 -7.61 7.82 -19.07
N LYS A 73 -7.22 8.66 -18.12
CA LYS A 73 -8.07 9.75 -17.61
C LYS A 73 -7.34 11.08 -17.64
N LYS A 74 -8.01 12.07 -18.20
CA LYS A 74 -7.54 13.46 -18.22
C LYS A 74 -8.22 14.25 -17.11
N PHE A 75 -7.43 14.92 -16.27
CA PHE A 75 -7.91 15.87 -15.27
C PHE A 75 -7.65 17.29 -15.77
N ASP A 76 -8.71 18.08 -15.89
CA ASP A 76 -8.62 19.48 -16.30
C ASP A 76 -8.44 20.37 -15.07
N LEU A 77 -7.31 21.08 -15.00
CA LEU A 77 -6.94 21.91 -13.86
C LEU A 77 -7.00 23.41 -14.18
N ARG A 78 -7.62 23.80 -15.30
CA ARG A 78 -7.60 25.19 -15.78
C ARG A 78 -8.07 26.21 -14.74
N ASN A 79 -9.05 25.83 -13.92
CA ASN A 79 -9.66 26.69 -12.91
C ASN A 79 -8.90 26.76 -11.57
N LEU A 80 -7.80 26.01 -11.41
CA LEU A 80 -6.97 26.12 -10.20
C LEU A 80 -6.10 27.37 -10.26
N ASN A 81 -5.80 27.98 -9.12
CA ASN A 81 -4.91 29.14 -9.09
C ASN A 81 -3.44 28.71 -9.14
N ASP A 82 -2.54 29.69 -9.24
CA ASP A 82 -1.12 29.44 -8.99
C ASP A 82 -0.93 29.00 -7.53
N GLY A 83 -0.10 27.99 -7.32
CA GLY A 83 0.08 27.34 -6.02
C GLY A 83 0.67 25.95 -6.11
N THR A 84 0.81 25.31 -4.94
CA THR A 84 1.25 23.93 -4.80
C THR A 84 0.04 23.03 -4.59
N TYR A 85 0.07 21.85 -5.22
CA TYR A 85 -1.00 20.86 -5.20
C TYR A 85 -0.40 19.46 -5.06
N TYR A 86 -1.16 18.56 -4.44
CA TYR A 86 -0.76 17.16 -4.28
C TYR A 86 -1.80 16.26 -4.94
N PHE A 87 -1.33 15.39 -5.84
CA PHE A 87 -2.15 14.36 -6.46
C PHE A 87 -1.78 13.00 -5.87
N TYR A 88 -2.72 12.40 -5.15
CA TYR A 88 -2.57 11.08 -4.55
C TYR A 88 -3.28 10.06 -5.43
N THR A 89 -2.62 8.94 -5.70
CA THR A 89 -3.27 7.79 -6.33
C THR A 89 -2.85 6.50 -5.66
N SER A 90 -3.77 5.56 -5.50
CA SER A 90 -3.49 4.30 -4.81
C SER A 90 -4.34 3.17 -5.35
N ASP A 91 -3.70 2.01 -5.53
CA ASP A 91 -4.34 0.72 -5.72
C ASP A 91 -4.07 -0.19 -4.50
N ASN A 92 -4.33 -1.49 -4.61
CA ASN A 92 -4.12 -2.46 -3.53
C ASN A 92 -2.64 -2.74 -3.20
N PHE A 93 -1.72 -2.42 -4.11
CA PHE A 93 -0.30 -2.77 -4.00
C PHE A 93 0.59 -1.56 -3.78
N LYS A 94 0.19 -0.37 -4.23
CA LYS A 94 1.02 0.83 -4.25
C LYS A 94 0.24 2.09 -3.90
N ASN A 95 0.96 3.03 -3.29
CA ASN A 95 0.56 4.42 -3.14
C ASN A 95 1.52 5.29 -3.94
N TYR A 96 0.98 6.30 -4.60
CA TYR A 96 1.74 7.34 -5.29
C TYR A 96 1.30 8.71 -4.80
N MET A 97 2.28 9.60 -4.61
CA MET A 97 2.05 11.01 -4.32
C MET A 97 2.86 11.87 -5.28
N TYR A 98 2.18 12.73 -6.02
CA TYR A 98 2.80 13.68 -6.93
C TYR A 98 2.71 15.08 -6.35
N THR A 99 3.86 15.75 -6.22
CA THR A 99 3.91 17.16 -5.87
C THR A 99 3.90 18.00 -7.14
N MET A 100 2.94 18.90 -7.25
CA MET A 100 2.73 19.71 -8.45
C MET A 100 2.73 21.19 -8.11
N VAL A 101 3.23 21.99 -9.04
CA VAL A 101 3.20 23.45 -8.94
C VAL A 101 2.56 24.04 -10.18
N ILE A 102 1.65 24.98 -9.96
CA ILE A 102 1.11 25.87 -10.97
C ILE A 102 1.73 27.24 -10.71
N ALA A 103 2.50 27.76 -11.67
CA ALA A 103 3.09 29.09 -11.59
C ALA A 103 3.00 29.75 -12.96
N ASP A 104 2.57 31.00 -13.00
CA ASP A 104 2.25 31.72 -14.24
C ASP A 104 1.25 30.94 -15.11
N ASN A 105 0.28 30.28 -14.47
CA ASN A 105 -0.69 29.39 -15.12
C ASN A 105 -0.07 28.15 -15.82
N VAL A 106 1.19 27.82 -15.50
CA VAL A 106 1.95 26.69 -16.07
C VAL A 106 2.06 25.56 -15.03
N LEU A 107 1.48 24.40 -15.34
CA LEU A 107 1.54 23.20 -14.50
C LEU A 107 2.85 22.42 -14.70
N ARG A 108 3.49 22.05 -13.59
CA ARG A 108 4.67 21.18 -13.53
C ARG A 108 4.50 20.15 -12.42
N ILE A 109 4.93 18.91 -12.67
CA ILE A 109 5.15 17.90 -11.62
C ILE A 109 6.60 18.08 -11.18
N LEU A 110 6.83 18.30 -9.88
CA LEU A 110 8.16 18.51 -9.32
C LEU A 110 8.75 17.23 -8.74
N ASP A 111 7.91 16.40 -8.14
CA ASP A 111 8.34 15.21 -7.43
C ASP A 111 7.28 14.09 -7.48
N THR A 112 7.73 12.87 -7.29
CA THR A 112 6.88 11.67 -7.23
C THR A 112 7.42 10.71 -6.19
N GLU A 113 6.61 10.43 -5.18
CA GLU A 113 6.86 9.37 -4.21
C GLU A 113 6.03 8.14 -4.57
N GLU A 114 6.67 6.97 -4.55
CA GLU A 114 6.01 5.66 -4.71
C GLU A 114 6.25 4.83 -3.44
N ARG A 115 5.21 4.15 -2.95
CA ARG A 115 5.30 3.26 -1.80
C ARG A 115 4.58 1.96 -2.07
N VAL A 116 5.31 0.85 -1.95
CA VAL A 116 4.77 -0.50 -2.06
C VAL A 116 4.14 -0.91 -0.73
N LYS A 117 2.92 -1.45 -0.77
CA LYS A 117 2.20 -2.00 0.38
C LYS A 117 2.63 -3.46 0.61
N PRO A 118 2.61 -3.97 1.84
CA PRO A 118 2.72 -5.40 2.09
C PRO A 118 1.61 -6.17 1.38
N TYR A 119 1.96 -7.30 0.77
CA TYR A 119 1.00 -8.22 0.18
C TYR A 119 0.67 -9.34 1.16
N PHE A 120 -0.63 -9.60 1.34
CA PHE A 120 -1.13 -10.68 2.17
C PHE A 120 -1.90 -11.71 1.35
N ARG A 121 -1.55 -12.98 1.53
CA ARG A 121 -2.31 -14.12 1.01
C ARG A 121 -2.87 -14.93 2.17
N LYS A 122 -4.19 -15.09 2.19
CA LYS A 122 -4.89 -15.84 3.23
C LYS A 122 -5.25 -17.25 2.75
N THR A 123 -5.12 -18.21 3.64
CA THR A 123 -5.72 -19.55 3.52
C THR A 123 -6.66 -19.77 4.71
N LYS A 124 -7.25 -20.97 4.83
CA LYS A 124 -8.15 -21.29 5.95
C LYS A 124 -7.53 -21.04 7.34
N ASN A 125 -6.23 -21.32 7.49
CA ASN A 125 -5.54 -21.32 8.78
C ASN A 125 -4.25 -20.49 8.76
N LYS A 126 -3.87 -19.86 7.66
CA LYS A 126 -2.60 -19.15 7.54
C LYS A 126 -2.75 -17.81 6.85
N ILE A 127 -1.88 -16.88 7.24
CA ILE A 127 -1.60 -15.66 6.50
C ILE A 127 -0.15 -15.71 6.05
N TYR A 128 0.08 -15.54 4.76
CA TYR A 128 1.39 -15.30 4.19
C TYR A 128 1.53 -13.81 3.91
N MET A 129 2.63 -13.23 4.34
CA MET A 129 2.98 -11.83 4.14
C MET A 129 4.28 -11.75 3.37
N ASN A 130 4.33 -10.88 2.37
CA ASN A 130 5.55 -10.43 1.71
C ASN A 130 5.57 -8.90 1.68
N PHE A 131 6.69 -8.29 2.02
CA PHE A 131 6.88 -6.85 1.98
C PHE A 131 8.24 -6.50 1.37
N LEU A 132 8.22 -5.69 0.31
CA LEU A 132 9.42 -5.15 -0.33
C LEU A 132 9.85 -3.87 0.38
N ASN A 133 10.80 -4.00 1.29
CA ASN A 133 11.35 -2.92 2.11
C ASN A 133 12.57 -2.28 1.41
N LEU A 134 12.31 -1.49 0.36
CA LEU A 134 13.34 -0.87 -0.49
C LEU A 134 14.34 -0.02 0.32
N GLU A 135 13.85 0.70 1.32
CA GLU A 135 14.65 1.56 2.20
C GLU A 135 15.42 0.78 3.27
N LYS A 136 15.18 -0.53 3.40
CA LYS A 136 15.81 -1.41 4.39
C LYS A 136 15.69 -0.89 5.83
N THR A 137 14.61 -0.17 6.13
CA THR A 137 14.35 0.31 7.49
C THR A 137 13.86 -0.83 8.38
N PRO A 138 14.01 -0.73 9.72
CA PRO A 138 13.43 -1.72 10.62
C PRO A 138 11.92 -1.89 10.39
N VAL A 139 11.48 -3.13 10.21
CA VAL A 139 10.06 -3.49 10.05
C VAL A 139 9.59 -4.20 11.30
N GLU A 140 8.65 -3.58 12.01
CA GLU A 140 7.99 -4.16 13.16
C GLU A 140 6.74 -4.95 12.71
N ILE A 141 6.65 -6.18 13.16
CA ILE A 141 5.55 -7.11 12.87
C ILE A 141 4.88 -7.46 14.19
N LYS A 142 3.58 -7.21 14.30
CA LYS A 142 2.77 -7.56 15.48
C LYS A 142 1.51 -8.31 15.07
N VAL A 143 1.02 -9.16 15.96
CA VAL A 143 -0.31 -9.76 15.85
C VAL A 143 -1.06 -9.53 17.15
N TYR A 144 -2.29 -9.03 17.02
CA TYR A 144 -3.22 -8.83 18.12
C TYR A 144 -4.40 -9.78 17.97
N ASP A 145 -4.98 -10.21 19.09
CA ASP A 145 -6.27 -10.89 19.10
C ASP A 145 -7.45 -9.90 19.21
N ALA A 146 -8.68 -10.43 19.23
CA ALA A 146 -9.91 -9.63 19.29
C ALA A 146 -10.04 -8.71 20.52
N ASP A 147 -9.33 -9.02 21.61
CA ASP A 147 -9.28 -8.18 22.81
C ASP A 147 -8.13 -7.16 22.75
N TYR A 148 -7.51 -6.97 21.57
CA TYR A 148 -6.31 -6.18 21.35
C TYR A 148 -5.10 -6.61 22.20
N ARG A 149 -5.03 -7.88 22.60
CA ARG A 149 -3.85 -8.39 23.30
C ARG A 149 -2.78 -8.77 22.29
N LEU A 150 -1.55 -8.36 22.55
CA LEU A 150 -0.40 -8.71 21.74
C LEU A 150 -0.08 -10.21 21.90
N VAL A 151 -0.25 -10.99 20.84
CA VAL A 151 -0.01 -12.44 20.82
C VAL A 151 1.27 -12.83 20.07
N PHE A 152 1.82 -11.91 19.26
CA PHE A 152 3.09 -12.07 18.57
C PHE A 152 3.74 -10.71 18.31
N SER A 153 5.07 -10.65 18.39
CA SER A 153 5.86 -9.48 17.98
C SER A 153 7.25 -9.90 17.49
N GLU A 154 7.71 -9.27 16.42
CA GLU A 154 9.02 -9.46 15.81
C GLU A 154 9.49 -8.15 15.16
N ILE A 155 10.80 -7.93 15.11
CA ILE A 155 11.42 -6.83 14.36
C ILE A 155 12.41 -7.42 13.37
N ARG A 156 12.32 -7.01 12.10
CA ARG A 156 13.20 -7.38 11.00
C ARG A 156 14.03 -6.17 10.61
N ASN A 157 15.35 -6.26 10.73
CA ASN A 157 16.25 -5.12 10.48
C ASN A 157 16.98 -5.30 9.15
N GLU A 158 17.02 -4.24 8.34
CA GLU A 158 17.85 -4.15 7.14
C GLU A 158 17.60 -5.22 6.05
N GLU A 159 16.46 -5.90 6.10
CA GLU A 159 16.03 -6.88 5.09
C GLU A 159 15.33 -6.18 3.91
N LEU A 160 15.76 -6.46 2.68
CA LEU A 160 15.13 -5.94 1.45
C LEU A 160 13.73 -6.54 1.23
N ILE A 161 13.57 -7.82 1.55
CA ILE A 161 12.31 -8.55 1.43
C ILE A 161 12.02 -9.13 2.80
N VAL A 162 10.89 -8.74 3.38
CA VAL A 162 10.43 -9.24 4.67
C VAL A 162 9.26 -10.19 4.42
N GLU A 163 9.45 -11.46 4.75
CA GLU A 163 8.44 -12.50 4.53
C GLU A 163 8.06 -13.19 5.83
N LYS A 164 6.77 -13.49 6.01
CA LYS A 164 6.30 -14.22 7.17
C LYS A 164 5.08 -15.06 6.86
N ALA A 165 5.08 -16.30 7.33
CA ALA A 165 3.87 -17.09 7.48
C ALA A 165 3.43 -17.06 8.95
N PHE A 166 2.16 -16.72 9.17
CA PHE A 166 1.46 -16.82 10.45
C PHE A 166 0.56 -18.04 10.36
N ASP A 167 0.76 -19.00 11.26
CA ASP A 167 -0.02 -20.24 11.32
C ASP A 167 -0.98 -20.17 12.51
N PHE A 168 -2.27 -20.13 12.21
CA PHE A 168 -3.37 -20.04 13.18
C PHE A 168 -4.03 -21.41 13.41
N SER A 169 -3.45 -22.51 12.95
CA SER A 169 -4.01 -23.87 13.14
C SER A 169 -4.32 -24.22 14.60
N ASP A 170 -3.51 -23.73 15.54
CA ASP A 170 -3.66 -23.98 16.98
C ASP A 170 -4.19 -22.74 17.73
N ALA A 171 -4.62 -21.71 17.00
CA ALA A 171 -5.14 -20.48 17.60
C ALA A 171 -6.57 -20.69 18.11
N PHE A 172 -6.97 -19.91 19.12
CA PHE A 172 -8.36 -19.87 19.54
C PHE A 172 -9.21 -19.25 18.43
N SER A 173 -10.46 -19.70 18.29
CA SER A 173 -11.40 -19.06 17.38
C SER A 173 -11.61 -17.60 17.75
N GLY A 174 -11.77 -16.76 16.73
CA GLY A 174 -11.87 -15.32 16.88
C GLY A 174 -11.09 -14.55 15.81
N SER A 175 -11.11 -13.23 15.96
CA SER A 175 -10.43 -12.31 15.04
C SER A 175 -9.02 -11.98 15.52
N TYR A 176 -8.12 -11.82 14.56
CA TYR A 176 -6.74 -11.41 14.75
C TYR A 176 -6.40 -10.31 13.75
N THR A 177 -5.54 -9.38 14.16
CA THR A 177 -5.04 -8.30 13.31
C THR A 177 -3.53 -8.38 13.24
N VAL A 178 -2.99 -8.57 12.03
CA VAL A 178 -1.57 -8.44 11.73
C VAL A 178 -1.26 -6.98 11.46
N VAL A 179 -0.24 -6.43 12.13
CA VAL A 179 0.18 -5.03 12.00
C VAL A 179 1.64 -4.98 11.58
N ILE A 180 1.92 -4.31 10.47
CA ILE A 180 3.26 -4.13 9.90
C ILE A 180 3.59 -2.64 9.92
N THR A 181 4.68 -2.27 10.56
CA THR A 181 5.11 -0.87 10.66
C THR A 181 6.54 -0.72 10.15
N ASP A 182 6.74 0.15 9.18
CA ASP A 182 8.05 0.62 8.75
C ASP A 182 8.31 2.04 9.30
N SER A 183 9.39 2.68 8.88
CA SER A 183 9.74 4.05 9.32
C SER A 183 8.73 5.14 8.92
N THR A 184 7.82 4.84 8.01
CA THR A 184 6.96 5.83 7.34
C THR A 184 5.47 5.52 7.40
N ALA A 185 5.09 4.25 7.59
CA ALA A 185 3.71 3.79 7.49
C ALA A 185 3.42 2.57 8.36
N THR A 186 2.15 2.42 8.71
CA THR A 186 1.60 1.23 9.36
C THR A 186 0.50 0.63 8.47
N TYR A 187 0.56 -0.68 8.28
CA TYR A 187 -0.37 -1.48 7.51
C TYR A 187 -1.02 -2.53 8.41
N THR A 188 -2.28 -2.85 8.15
CA THR A 188 -3.05 -3.82 8.94
C THR A 188 -3.76 -4.82 8.06
N GLU A 189 -3.80 -6.08 8.47
CA GLU A 189 -4.55 -7.14 7.80
C GLU A 189 -5.31 -7.98 8.84
N ASP A 190 -6.62 -8.14 8.63
CA ASP A 190 -7.48 -8.92 9.51
C ASP A 190 -7.65 -10.37 9.06
N PHE A 191 -7.77 -11.24 10.05
CA PHE A 191 -7.93 -12.69 9.88
C PHE A 191 -8.86 -13.27 10.93
N THR A 192 -9.75 -14.17 10.48
CA THR A 192 -10.70 -14.85 11.36
C THR A 192 -10.39 -16.34 11.39
N VAL A 193 -10.31 -16.88 12.60
CA VAL A 193 -10.24 -18.31 12.87
C VAL A 193 -11.62 -18.78 13.29
N ASP A 194 -12.17 -19.74 12.54
CA ASP A 194 -13.48 -20.38 12.83
C ASP A 194 -13.39 -21.39 13.99
#